data_AF-L8G9E4-F1
#
_entry.id   AF-L8G9E4-F1
#
_cell.length_a   1.000
_cell.length_b   1.000
_cell.length_c   1.000
_cell.angle_alpha   90.00
_cell.angle_beta   90.00
_cell.angle_gamma   90.00
#
_symmetry.space_group_name_H-M   'P 1'
#
loop_
_entity.id
_entity.type
_entity.pdbx_description
1 polymer ?
#
loop_
_entity_poly.entity_id
_entity_poly.type
_entity_poly.pdbx_seq_one_letter_code
_entity_poly.pdbx_strand_id
1 'polypeptide(L)'
;MPKKVWHAASLSFSYFTILTYWGLAFYFLFASLHTLSYARHGTPLLAHFPRPLQALHSLLYTTIITYPFLVTIVYWAVLYSSWFPTPYPRWTNISQHALNSLFALFELVIPRTSRPPWLNLPALILILALYLALAYLTHYTRGIYVYEFLDPGNGRGLLAGYVLGIAAGIIVIFLIVQGLVWLRKWGTERKMGREGRFHGGRAKAQGDAELEAVGG
;
A
#
# COMPACT_ATOMS: atom_id res chain seq x y z
N MET A 1 34.32 -3.74 -14.56
CA MET A 1 33.48 -3.37 -13.41
C MET A 1 32.06 -2.96 -13.84
N PRO A 2 31.14 -3.92 -14.13
CA PRO A 2 29.69 -3.62 -14.09
C PRO A 2 28.83 -4.65 -13.34
N LYS A 3 29.28 -5.91 -13.15
CA LYS A 3 28.40 -6.98 -12.63
C LYS A 3 27.89 -6.72 -11.21
N LYS A 4 28.71 -6.22 -10.28
CA LYS A 4 28.31 -6.01 -8.86
C LYS A 4 27.17 -5.01 -8.68
N VAL A 5 27.09 -3.96 -9.49
CA VAL A 5 26.04 -2.91 -9.38
C VAL A 5 24.69 -3.46 -9.83
N TRP A 6 24.65 -4.21 -10.94
CA TRP A 6 23.43 -4.89 -11.40
C TRP A 6 22.93 -5.96 -10.41
N HIS A 7 23.84 -6.62 -9.68
CA HIS A 7 23.45 -7.61 -8.66
C HIS A 7 22.77 -6.96 -7.46
N ALA A 8 23.24 -5.79 -7.01
CA ALA A 8 22.62 -5.06 -5.91
C ALA A 8 21.26 -4.46 -6.29
N ALA A 9 21.14 -3.88 -7.49
CA ALA A 9 19.90 -3.29 -7.98
C ALA A 9 18.81 -4.31 -8.33
N SER A 10 19.18 -5.53 -8.74
CA SER A 10 18.18 -6.58 -9.02
C SER A 10 17.67 -7.28 -7.77
N LEU A 11 18.46 -7.32 -6.69
CA LEU A 11 18.02 -7.88 -5.41
C LEU A 11 17.10 -6.91 -4.65
N SER A 12 17.23 -5.60 -4.86
CA SER A 12 16.42 -4.60 -4.16
C SER A 12 14.92 -4.76 -4.44
N PHE A 13 14.54 -5.13 -5.67
CA PHE A 13 13.15 -5.39 -6.06
C PHE A 13 12.54 -6.65 -5.41
N SER A 14 13.36 -7.50 -4.81
CA SER A 14 12.88 -8.69 -4.10
C SER A 14 12.45 -8.37 -2.66
N TYR A 15 12.74 -7.16 -2.15
CA TYR A 15 12.27 -6.71 -0.84
C TYR A 15 10.93 -6.00 -0.95
N PHE A 16 9.94 -6.47 -0.19
CA PHE A 16 8.58 -5.92 -0.20
C PHE A 16 8.55 -4.44 0.18
N THR A 17 9.41 -4.01 1.11
CA THR A 17 9.58 -2.60 1.48
C THR A 17 9.89 -1.73 0.25
N ILE A 18 10.77 -2.17 -0.63
CA ILE A 18 11.12 -1.42 -1.85
C ILE A 18 9.93 -1.38 -2.82
N LEU A 19 9.20 -2.49 -2.96
CA LEU A 19 7.97 -2.52 -3.76
C LEU A 19 6.90 -1.57 -3.21
N THR A 20 6.74 -1.46 -1.89
CA THR A 20 5.82 -0.48 -1.29
C THR A 20 6.22 0.96 -1.57
N TYR A 21 7.52 1.28 -1.60
CA TYR A 21 8.00 2.62 -1.98
C TYR A 21 7.72 2.94 -3.45
N TRP A 22 7.92 1.99 -4.36
CA TRP A 22 7.52 2.16 -5.76
C TRP A 22 6.01 2.36 -5.89
N GLY A 23 5.21 1.57 -5.17
CA GLY A 23 3.77 1.75 -5.10
C GLY A 23 3.39 3.16 -4.66
N LEU A 24 3.96 3.66 -3.57
CA LEU A 24 3.76 5.02 -3.07
C LEU A 24 4.15 6.08 -4.10
N ALA A 25 5.31 5.94 -4.73
CA ALA A 25 5.79 6.89 -5.74
C ALA A 25 4.84 6.98 -6.94
N PHE A 26 4.41 5.84 -7.48
CA PHE A 26 3.43 5.81 -8.57
C PHE A 26 2.08 6.38 -8.13
N TYR A 27 1.60 5.98 -6.96
CA TYR A 27 0.34 6.50 -6.42
C TYR A 27 0.36 8.02 -6.30
N PHE A 28 1.39 8.61 -5.68
CA PHE A 28 1.49 10.06 -5.53
C PHE A 28 1.62 10.80 -6.87
N LEU A 29 2.31 10.22 -7.85
CA LEU A 29 2.37 10.77 -9.21
C LEU A 29 0.98 10.80 -9.85
N PHE A 30 0.21 9.71 -9.80
CA PHE A 30 -1.14 9.71 -10.35
C PHE A 30 -2.10 10.61 -9.56
N ALA A 31 -2.00 10.61 -8.23
CA ALA A 31 -2.78 11.50 -7.36
C ALA A 31 -2.51 12.98 -7.68
N SER A 32 -1.26 13.37 -7.95
CA SER A 32 -0.94 14.75 -8.34
C SER A 32 -1.51 15.10 -9.73
N LEU A 33 -1.45 14.17 -10.69
CA LEU A 33 -2.05 14.36 -12.03
C LEU A 33 -3.58 14.48 -11.95
N HIS A 34 -4.24 13.65 -11.15
CA HIS A 34 -5.69 13.71 -10.90
C HIS A 34 -6.09 15.02 -10.22
N THR A 35 -5.29 15.47 -9.25
CA THR A 35 -5.51 16.76 -8.57
C THR A 35 -5.32 17.93 -9.53
N LEU A 36 -4.27 17.92 -10.36
CA LEU A 36 -3.99 18.99 -11.32
C LEU A 36 -5.09 19.09 -12.40
N SER A 37 -5.51 17.95 -12.95
CA SER A 37 -6.60 17.91 -13.93
C SER A 37 -7.92 18.40 -13.33
N TYR A 38 -8.24 17.97 -12.11
CA TYR A 38 -9.41 18.47 -11.39
C TYR A 38 -9.36 19.98 -11.15
N ALA A 39 -8.20 20.50 -10.73
CA ALA A 39 -8.02 21.94 -10.51
C ALA A 39 -8.17 22.78 -11.79
N ARG A 40 -7.83 22.22 -12.96
CA ARG A 40 -7.90 22.91 -14.25
C ARG A 40 -9.27 22.78 -14.94
N HIS A 41 -9.91 21.63 -14.84
CA HIS A 41 -11.07 21.30 -15.66
C HIS A 41 -12.32 20.94 -14.84
N GLY A 42 -12.20 20.84 -13.52
CA GLY A 42 -13.29 20.46 -12.61
C GLY A 42 -13.61 18.97 -12.59
N THR A 43 -12.91 18.15 -13.37
CA THR A 43 -13.01 16.69 -13.39
C THR A 43 -11.61 16.07 -13.32
N PRO A 44 -11.40 15.01 -12.52
CA PRO A 44 -10.08 14.39 -12.42
C PRO A 44 -9.81 13.53 -13.66
N LEU A 45 -8.53 13.40 -14.04
CA LEU A 45 -8.09 12.58 -15.18
C LEU A 45 -8.61 11.12 -15.06
N LEU A 46 -8.68 10.58 -13.84
CA LEU A 46 -9.17 9.23 -13.58
C LEU A 46 -10.60 8.98 -14.09
N ALA A 47 -11.46 10.01 -14.07
CA ALA A 47 -12.85 9.91 -14.51
C ALA A 47 -12.98 9.58 -16.01
N HIS A 48 -11.93 9.85 -16.79
CA HIS A 48 -11.90 9.60 -18.23
C HIS A 48 -11.28 8.24 -18.59
N PHE A 49 -10.73 7.52 -17.60
CA PHE A 49 -10.17 6.19 -17.85
C PHE A 49 -11.25 5.13 -18.00
N PRO A 50 -11.03 4.04 -18.75
CA PRO A 50 -11.93 2.91 -18.75
C PRO A 50 -12.03 2.26 -17.36
N ARG A 51 -13.19 1.65 -17.07
CA ARG A 51 -13.53 1.02 -15.78
C ARG A 51 -12.42 0.13 -15.18
N PRO A 52 -11.73 -0.74 -15.94
CA PRO A 52 -10.68 -1.57 -15.36
C PRO A 52 -9.50 -0.76 -14.80
N LEU A 53 -9.11 0.34 -15.45
CA LEU A 53 -8.03 1.19 -14.97
C LEU A 53 -8.44 1.99 -13.73
N GLN A 54 -9.71 2.36 -13.62
CA GLN A 54 -10.26 2.97 -12.41
C GLN A 54 -10.26 1.97 -11.24
N ALA A 55 -10.68 0.73 -11.48
CA ALA A 55 -10.63 -0.34 -10.49
C ALA A 55 -9.18 -0.65 -10.05
N LEU A 56 -8.23 -0.68 -10.98
CA LEU A 56 -6.81 -0.84 -10.67
C LEU A 56 -6.26 0.34 -9.86
N HIS A 57 -6.67 1.57 -10.15
CA HIS A 57 -6.28 2.73 -9.34
C HIS A 57 -6.88 2.66 -7.93
N SER A 58 -8.13 2.20 -7.79
CA SER A 58 -8.76 1.93 -6.49
C SER A 58 -8.01 0.83 -5.70
N LEU A 59 -7.60 -0.24 -6.39
CA LEU A 59 -6.76 -1.28 -5.79
C LEU A 59 -5.40 -0.72 -5.38
N LEU A 60 -4.75 0.09 -6.22
CA LEU A 60 -3.49 0.77 -5.92
C LEU A 60 -3.62 1.64 -4.67
N TYR A 61 -4.65 2.47 -4.55
CA TYR A 61 -4.91 3.24 -3.34
C TYR A 61 -5.04 2.32 -2.10
N THR A 62 -5.74 1.20 -2.26
CA THR A 62 -5.92 0.25 -1.16
C THR A 62 -4.59 -0.38 -0.73
N THR A 63 -3.67 -0.67 -1.65
CA THR A 63 -2.33 -1.13 -1.27
C THR A 63 -1.56 -0.08 -0.47
N ILE A 64 -1.69 1.20 -0.83
CA ILE A 64 -1.02 2.32 -0.14
C ILE A 64 -1.47 2.47 1.31
N ILE A 65 -2.75 2.31 1.59
CA ILE A 65 -3.26 2.45 2.96
C ILE A 65 -3.22 1.16 3.78
N THR A 66 -2.69 0.05 3.23
CA THR A 66 -2.63 -1.25 3.94
C THR A 66 -1.21 -1.81 4.04
N TYR A 67 -0.50 -1.99 2.92
CA TYR A 67 0.81 -2.66 2.92
C TYR A 67 1.92 -1.93 3.68
N PRO A 68 2.03 -0.58 3.65
CA PRO A 68 3.06 0.08 4.43
C PRO A 68 2.95 -0.18 5.94
N PHE A 69 1.71 -0.31 6.47
CA PHE A 69 1.50 -0.73 7.85
C PHE A 69 1.91 -2.19 8.06
N LEU A 70 1.52 -3.10 7.15
CA LEU A 70 1.92 -4.51 7.21
C LEU A 70 3.44 -4.66 7.21
N VAL A 71 4.14 -3.99 6.29
CA VAL A 71 5.61 -3.98 6.21
C VAL A 71 6.23 -3.52 7.51
N THR A 72 5.71 -2.43 8.08
CA THR A 72 6.23 -1.88 9.34
C THR A 72 6.03 -2.86 10.49
N ILE A 73 4.84 -3.45 10.60
CA ILE A 73 4.54 -4.45 11.64
C ILE A 73 5.41 -5.68 11.48
N VAL A 74 5.51 -6.25 10.27
CA VAL A 74 6.34 -7.44 10.00
C VAL A 74 7.81 -7.15 10.29
N TYR A 75 8.30 -5.96 9.95
CA TYR A 75 9.68 -5.60 10.29
C TYR A 75 9.90 -5.66 11.80
N TRP A 76 9.09 -4.95 12.59
CA TRP A 76 9.32 -4.84 14.03
C TRP A 76 8.95 -6.11 14.81
N ALA A 77 7.96 -6.88 14.35
CA ALA A 77 7.48 -8.07 15.05
C ALA A 77 8.21 -9.36 14.64
N VAL A 78 8.80 -9.41 13.44
CA VAL A 78 9.39 -10.63 12.88
C VAL A 78 10.86 -10.47 12.51
N LEU A 79 11.23 -9.38 11.83
CA LEU A 79 12.58 -9.23 11.26
C LEU A 79 13.58 -8.57 12.21
N TYR A 80 13.10 -7.69 13.10
CA TYR A 80 13.94 -6.99 14.06
C TYR A 80 14.37 -7.95 15.17
N SER A 81 15.69 -8.15 15.31
CA SER A 81 16.26 -9.08 16.29
C SER A 81 17.06 -8.39 17.40
N SER A 82 17.78 -7.31 17.09
CA SER A 82 18.66 -6.62 18.04
C SER A 82 18.92 -5.17 17.65
N TRP A 83 19.45 -4.39 18.58
CA TRP A 83 19.77 -2.98 18.34
C TRP A 83 20.87 -2.81 17.28
N PHE A 84 20.73 -1.76 16.48
CA PHE A 84 21.61 -1.53 15.34
C PHE A 84 23.06 -1.24 15.74
N PRO A 85 24.03 -1.89 15.07
CA PRO A 85 25.45 -1.82 15.44
C PRO A 85 26.08 -0.45 15.14
N THR A 86 25.54 0.28 14.15
CA THR A 86 26.03 1.61 13.76
C THR A 86 24.87 2.58 13.47
N PRO A 87 25.11 3.91 13.44
CA PRO A 87 24.07 4.89 13.17
C PRO A 87 23.40 4.76 11.80
N TYR A 88 24.12 4.30 10.77
CA TYR A 88 23.60 4.17 9.41
C TYR A 88 22.42 3.17 9.30
N PRO A 89 22.56 1.87 9.63
CA PRO A 89 21.46 0.91 9.58
C PRO A 89 20.32 1.28 10.53
N ARG A 90 20.61 1.95 11.64
CA ARG A 90 19.59 2.52 12.53
C ARG A 90 18.73 3.53 11.79
N TRP A 91 19.36 4.54 11.21
CA TRP A 91 18.66 5.60 10.49
C TRP A 91 17.88 5.05 9.30
N THR A 92 18.48 4.18 8.49
CA THR A 92 17.84 3.66 7.29
C THR A 92 16.63 2.82 7.62
N ASN A 93 16.73 1.83 8.52
CA ASN A 93 15.60 0.95 8.83
C ASN A 93 14.46 1.70 9.54
N ILE A 94 14.78 2.55 10.53
CA ILE A 94 13.77 3.33 11.24
C ILE A 94 13.05 4.25 10.25
N SER A 95 13.80 5.05 9.48
CA SER A 95 13.21 5.99 8.53
C SER A 95 12.41 5.27 7.44
N GLN A 96 12.92 4.15 6.91
CA GLN A 96 12.25 3.40 5.85
C GLN A 96 10.89 2.87 6.27
N HIS A 97 10.73 2.39 7.51
CA HIS A 97 9.45 1.87 7.96
C HIS A 97 8.54 2.97 8.51
N ALA A 98 9.11 3.96 9.21
CA ALA A 98 8.37 5.11 9.70
C ALA A 98 7.77 5.94 8.56
N LEU A 99 8.53 6.25 7.51
CA LEU A 99 8.04 7.04 6.38
C LEU A 99 6.98 6.28 5.57
N ASN A 100 7.14 4.97 5.38
CA ASN A 100 6.12 4.12 4.78
C ASN A 100 4.78 4.25 5.51
N SER A 101 4.80 4.10 6.84
CA SER A 101 3.61 4.25 7.68
C SER A 101 3.07 5.68 7.68
N LEU A 102 3.95 6.69 7.67
CA LEU A 102 3.56 8.10 7.64
C LEU A 102 2.79 8.44 6.36
N PHE A 103 3.28 8.00 5.19
CA PHE A 103 2.60 8.25 3.91
C PHE A 103 1.26 7.51 3.83
N ALA A 104 1.20 6.27 4.31
CA ALA A 104 -0.06 5.54 4.41
C ALA A 104 -1.06 6.23 5.35
N LEU A 105 -0.60 6.72 6.50
CA LEU A 105 -1.42 7.45 7.46
C LEU A 105 -1.92 8.78 6.87
N PHE A 106 -1.06 9.51 6.17
CA PHE A 106 -1.44 10.72 5.46
C PHE A 106 -2.61 10.43 4.49
N GLU A 107 -2.48 9.40 3.66
CA GLU A 107 -3.50 8.98 2.70
C GLU A 107 -4.78 8.42 3.33
N LEU A 108 -4.68 7.93 4.56
CA LEU A 108 -5.81 7.48 5.33
C LEU A 108 -6.56 8.65 6.02
N VAL A 109 -5.87 9.73 6.38
CA VAL A 109 -6.45 10.81 7.18
C VAL A 109 -6.88 12.02 6.35
N ILE A 110 -6.08 12.41 5.34
CA ILE A 110 -6.23 13.71 4.66
C ILE A 110 -7.20 13.65 3.46
N PRO A 111 -7.06 12.73 2.50
CA PRO A 111 -7.91 12.71 1.31
C PRO A 111 -9.35 12.33 1.62
N ARG A 112 -10.32 12.84 0.85
CA ARG A 112 -11.74 12.43 0.93
C ARG A 112 -12.03 11.16 0.09
N THR A 113 -11.18 10.15 0.15
CA THR A 113 -11.37 8.91 -0.63
C THR A 113 -12.47 8.02 -0.03
N SER A 114 -13.26 7.33 -0.86
CA SER A 114 -14.27 6.40 -0.35
C SER A 114 -13.65 5.12 0.22
N ARG A 115 -14.48 4.32 0.91
CA ARG A 115 -14.04 3.04 1.48
C ARG A 115 -13.57 2.10 0.36
N PRO A 116 -12.45 1.39 0.56
CA PRO A 116 -12.04 0.32 -0.34
C PRO A 116 -13.18 -0.70 -0.60
N PRO A 117 -13.43 -1.08 -1.87
CA PRO A 117 -14.28 -2.21 -2.21
C PRO A 117 -13.81 -3.50 -1.52
N TRP A 118 -14.75 -4.35 -1.10
CA TRP A 118 -14.42 -5.63 -0.47
C TRP A 118 -13.63 -6.57 -1.39
N LEU A 119 -13.81 -6.45 -2.71
CA LEU A 119 -13.04 -7.19 -3.71
C LEU A 119 -11.53 -6.88 -3.66
N ASN A 120 -11.14 -5.74 -3.08
CA ASN A 120 -9.72 -5.43 -2.94
C ASN A 120 -9.04 -6.35 -1.93
N LEU A 121 -9.74 -6.89 -0.92
CA LEU A 121 -9.13 -7.81 0.04
C LEU A 121 -8.58 -9.10 -0.60
N PRO A 122 -9.34 -9.90 -1.37
CA PRO A 122 -8.77 -11.05 -2.06
C PRO A 122 -7.68 -10.64 -3.07
N ALA A 123 -7.78 -9.47 -3.69
CA ALA A 123 -6.71 -8.95 -4.55
C ALA A 123 -5.41 -8.62 -3.78
N LEU A 124 -5.51 -8.10 -2.55
CA LEU A 124 -4.35 -7.89 -1.68
C LEU A 124 -3.69 -9.24 -1.32
N ILE A 125 -4.49 -10.23 -0.92
CA ILE A 125 -3.98 -11.58 -0.62
C ILE A 125 -3.29 -12.18 -1.85
N LEU A 126 -3.88 -12.02 -3.04
CA LEU A 126 -3.27 -12.47 -4.29
C LEU A 126 -1.92 -11.78 -4.54
N ILE A 127 -1.82 -10.46 -4.37
CA ILE A 127 -0.55 -9.73 -4.53
C ILE A 127 0.51 -10.23 -3.53
N LEU A 128 0.14 -10.53 -2.28
CA LEU A 128 1.06 -11.13 -1.31
C LEU A 128 1.50 -12.54 -1.73
N ALA A 129 0.60 -13.35 -2.30
CA ALA A 129 0.95 -14.66 -2.84
C ALA A 129 1.89 -14.55 -4.05
N LEU A 130 1.67 -13.57 -4.94
CA LEU A 130 2.57 -13.27 -6.05
C LEU A 130 3.94 -12.79 -5.55
N TYR A 131 3.97 -11.99 -4.48
CA TYR A 131 5.21 -11.60 -3.84
C TYR A 131 5.97 -12.79 -3.24
N LEU A 132 5.25 -13.71 -2.58
CA LEU A 132 5.85 -14.96 -2.09
C LEU A 132 6.47 -15.76 -3.24
N ALA A 133 5.77 -15.89 -4.37
CA ALA A 133 6.31 -16.52 -5.58
C ALA A 133 7.57 -15.80 -6.09
N LEU A 134 7.59 -14.45 -6.10
CA LEU A 134 8.77 -13.66 -6.45
C LEU A 134 9.94 -13.89 -5.48
N ALA A 135 9.68 -14.03 -4.19
CA ALA A 135 10.70 -14.32 -3.18
C ALA A 135 11.34 -15.70 -3.43
N TYR A 136 10.55 -16.73 -3.73
CA TYR A 136 11.08 -18.06 -4.09
C TYR A 136 11.76 -18.08 -5.46
N LEU A 137 11.30 -17.27 -6.42
CA LEU A 137 11.99 -17.09 -7.70
C LEU A 137 13.37 -16.43 -7.48
N THR A 138 13.45 -15.48 -6.55
CA THR A 138 14.72 -14.87 -6.15
C THR A 138 15.66 -15.92 -5.56
N HIS A 139 15.15 -16.79 -4.68
CA HIS A 139 15.94 -17.92 -4.16
C HIS A 139 16.39 -18.86 -5.27
N TYR A 140 15.51 -19.26 -6.18
CA TYR A 140 15.86 -20.14 -7.30
C TYR A 140 16.95 -19.55 -8.20
N THR A 141 16.91 -18.24 -8.45
CA THR A 141 17.86 -17.56 -9.35
C THR A 141 19.14 -17.07 -8.67
N ARG A 142 19.13 -16.85 -7.35
CA ARG A 142 20.24 -16.23 -6.60
C ARG A 142 20.79 -17.06 -5.44
N GLY A 143 20.13 -18.17 -5.10
CA GLY A 143 20.51 -19.05 -3.99
C GLY A 143 20.27 -18.45 -2.61
N ILE A 144 19.54 -17.34 -2.49
CA ILE A 144 19.30 -16.66 -1.21
C ILE A 144 17.82 -16.43 -0.93
N TYR A 145 17.40 -16.66 0.31
CA TYR A 145 16.09 -16.22 0.79
C TYR A 145 16.18 -14.75 1.19
N VAL A 146 15.27 -13.92 0.68
CA VAL A 146 15.22 -12.48 1.02
C VAL A 146 14.86 -12.22 2.48
N TYR A 147 14.19 -13.17 3.13
CA TYR A 147 13.97 -13.21 4.56
C TYR A 147 14.26 -14.62 5.07
N GLU A 148 14.98 -14.73 6.17
CA GLU A 148 15.38 -16.02 6.74
C GLU A 148 14.18 -16.90 7.13
N PHE A 149 13.06 -16.28 7.51
CA PHE A 149 11.84 -17.01 7.85
C PHE A 149 11.17 -17.73 6.67
N LEU A 150 11.57 -17.41 5.43
CA LEU A 150 11.09 -18.09 4.22
C LEU A 150 11.84 -19.39 3.92
N ASP A 151 12.96 -19.65 4.61
CA ASP A 151 13.74 -20.86 4.43
C ASP A 151 13.04 -22.06 5.10
N PRO A 152 12.59 -23.08 4.33
CA PRO A 152 11.99 -24.29 4.91
C PRO A 152 12.94 -25.08 5.82
N GLY A 153 14.26 -24.88 5.68
CA GLY A 153 15.29 -25.47 6.53
C GLY A 153 15.23 -24.98 7.99
N ASN A 154 14.68 -23.78 8.23
CA ASN A 154 14.45 -23.24 9.57
C ASN A 154 13.19 -23.82 10.26
N GLY A 155 12.46 -24.72 9.59
CA GLY A 155 11.29 -25.41 10.11
C GLY A 155 10.04 -25.14 9.28
N ARG A 156 9.53 -26.18 8.60
CA ARG A 156 8.34 -26.08 7.72
C ARG A 156 7.08 -25.59 8.44
N GLY A 157 6.89 -25.98 9.70
CA GLY A 157 5.76 -25.52 10.51
C GLY A 157 5.86 -24.04 10.86
N LEU A 158 7.07 -23.54 11.13
CA LEU A 158 7.33 -22.14 11.41
C LEU A 158 7.11 -21.28 10.16
N LEU A 159 7.61 -21.73 9.01
CA LEU A 159 7.34 -21.10 7.70
C LEU A 159 5.84 -20.96 7.43
N ALA A 160 5.07 -22.05 7.59
CA ALA A 160 3.62 -22.03 7.41
C ALA A 160 2.96 -21.04 8.38
N GLY A 161 3.41 -20.99 9.64
CA GLY A 161 2.98 -20.02 10.63
C GLY A 161 3.19 -18.57 10.18
N TYR A 162 4.36 -18.23 9.62
CA TYR A 162 4.62 -16.89 9.11
C TYR A 162 3.74 -16.53 7.90
N VAL A 163 3.59 -17.44 6.93
CA VAL A 163 2.75 -17.20 5.74
C VAL A 163 1.29 -16.96 6.15
N LEU A 164 0.74 -17.80 7.02
CA LEU A 164 -0.63 -17.65 7.52
C LEU A 164 -0.78 -16.42 8.41
N GLY A 165 0.21 -16.12 9.25
CA GLY A 165 0.22 -14.94 10.12
C GLY A 165 0.23 -13.63 9.32
N ILE A 166 1.02 -13.53 8.26
CA ILE A 166 1.05 -12.35 7.38
C ILE A 166 -0.27 -12.23 6.61
N ALA A 167 -0.84 -13.33 6.12
CA ALA A 167 -2.15 -13.34 5.47
C ALA A 167 -3.28 -12.88 6.43
N ALA A 168 -3.27 -13.35 7.68
CA ALA A 168 -4.19 -12.87 8.70
C ALA A 168 -3.95 -11.39 9.03
N GLY A 169 -2.69 -10.97 9.11
CA GLY A 169 -2.29 -9.58 9.36
C GLY A 169 -2.89 -8.61 8.34
N ILE A 170 -2.83 -8.93 7.04
CA ILE A 170 -3.42 -8.05 6.02
C ILE A 170 -4.94 -7.97 6.11
N ILE A 171 -5.63 -9.06 6.51
CA ILE A 171 -7.08 -9.07 6.73
C ILE A 171 -7.43 -8.11 7.87
N VAL A 172 -6.72 -8.22 9.01
CA VAL A 172 -6.94 -7.34 10.16
C VAL A 172 -6.69 -5.88 9.80
N ILE A 173 -5.58 -5.58 9.13
CA ILE A 173 -5.26 -4.22 8.68
C ILE A 173 -6.34 -3.68 7.74
N PHE A 174 -6.81 -4.48 6.79
CA PHE A 174 -7.88 -4.08 5.88
C PHE A 174 -9.16 -3.71 6.63
N LEU A 175 -9.57 -4.51 7.62
CA LEU A 175 -10.74 -4.21 8.45
C LEU A 175 -10.57 -2.93 9.28
N ILE A 176 -9.39 -2.71 9.86
CA ILE A 176 -9.07 -1.48 10.59
C ILE A 176 -9.16 -0.27 9.66
N VAL A 177 -8.54 -0.34 8.48
CA VAL A 177 -8.58 0.70 7.45
C VAL A 177 -10.01 0.99 7.02
N GLN A 178 -10.81 -0.04 6.77
CA GLN A 178 -12.23 0.10 6.47
C GLN A 178 -12.94 0.92 7.56
N GLY A 179 -12.69 0.61 8.84
CA GLY A 179 -13.23 1.34 9.98
C GLY A 179 -12.75 2.80 10.05
N LEU A 180 -11.45 3.04 9.84
CA LEU A 180 -10.85 4.37 9.92
C LEU A 180 -11.35 5.30 8.80
N VAL A 181 -11.46 4.81 7.56
CA VAL A 181 -12.04 5.59 6.45
C VAL A 181 -13.50 5.96 6.74
N TRP A 182 -14.26 5.02 7.31
CA TRP A 182 -15.63 5.28 7.72
C TRP A 182 -15.71 6.31 8.83
N LEU A 183 -14.89 6.18 9.88
CA LEU A 183 -14.87 7.11 11.00
C LEU A 183 -14.49 8.51 10.54
N ARG A 184 -13.51 8.63 9.65
CA ARG A 184 -13.13 9.90 9.01
C ARG A 184 -14.30 10.53 8.28
N LYS A 185 -14.95 9.82 7.34
CA LYS A 185 -16.10 10.35 6.58
C LYS A 185 -17.29 10.69 7.48
N TRP A 186 -17.58 9.85 8.48
CA TRP A 186 -18.62 10.12 9.46
C TRP A 186 -18.33 11.40 10.25
N GLY A 187 -17.10 11.55 10.74
CA GLY A 187 -16.67 12.73 11.50
C GLY A 187 -16.71 14.01 10.66
N THR A 188 -16.15 13.98 9.45
CA THR A 188 -16.08 15.18 8.61
C THR A 188 -17.43 15.53 7.98
N GLU A 189 -18.11 14.57 7.36
CA GLU A 189 -19.31 14.85 6.58
C GLU A 189 -20.56 14.92 7.47
N ARG A 190 -20.78 13.92 8.34
CA ARG A 190 -22.01 13.86 9.14
C ARG A 190 -21.95 14.71 10.39
N LYS A 191 -20.83 14.65 11.12
CA LYS A 191 -20.73 15.36 12.41
C LYS A 191 -20.36 16.84 12.24
N MET A 192 -19.47 17.18 11.31
CA MET A 192 -19.03 18.56 11.07
C MET A 192 -19.73 19.25 9.90
N GLY A 193 -20.57 18.55 9.13
CA GLY A 193 -21.25 19.11 7.95
C GLY A 193 -20.31 19.51 6.81
N ARG A 194 -19.08 18.97 6.76
CA ARG A 194 -18.06 19.31 5.76
C ARG A 194 -18.13 18.33 4.58
N GLU A 195 -19.14 18.49 3.75
CA GLU A 195 -19.41 17.58 2.62
C GLU A 195 -18.53 17.81 1.39
N GLY A 196 -17.66 18.81 1.44
CA GLY A 196 -16.75 19.20 0.36
C GLY A 196 -17.27 20.39 -0.46
N ARG A 197 -16.35 21.17 -1.04
CA ARG A 197 -16.66 22.23 -2.01
C ARG A 197 -16.16 21.75 -3.38
N PHE A 198 -17.08 21.41 -4.27
CA PHE A 198 -16.71 20.93 -5.60
C PHE A 198 -16.46 22.10 -6.56
N HIS A 199 -15.60 21.87 -7.55
CA HIS A 199 -15.33 22.81 -8.62
C HIS A 199 -16.63 23.28 -9.30
N GLY A 200 -16.76 24.59 -9.52
CA GLY A 200 -17.95 25.19 -10.13
C GLY A 200 -19.21 25.16 -9.25
N GLY A 201 -19.10 24.89 -7.95
CA GLY A 201 -20.25 24.87 -7.03
C GLY A 201 -21.15 23.63 -7.16
N ARG A 202 -20.66 22.54 -7.79
CA ARG A 202 -21.40 21.29 -7.92
C ARG A 202 -21.83 20.73 -6.57
N ALA A 203 -23.01 20.13 -6.52
CA ALA A 203 -23.55 19.50 -5.32
C ALA A 203 -22.90 18.14 -5.05
N LYS A 204 -22.86 17.72 -3.78
CA LYS A 204 -22.33 16.42 -3.33
C LYS A 204 -22.86 15.23 -4.13
N ALA A 205 -24.17 15.19 -4.39
CA ALA A 205 -24.79 14.10 -5.14
C ALA A 205 -24.21 13.94 -6.56
N GLN A 206 -23.82 15.04 -7.21
CA GLN A 206 -23.18 15.00 -8.53
C GLN A 206 -21.73 14.51 -8.45
N GLY A 207 -21.00 14.92 -7.41
CA GLY A 207 -19.62 14.45 -7.19
C GLY A 207 -19.53 13.00 -6.71
N ASP A 208 -20.44 12.58 -5.84
CA ASP A 208 -20.50 11.19 -5.35
C ASP A 208 -21.01 10.25 -6.45
N ALA A 209 -21.92 10.68 -7.34
CA ALA A 209 -22.28 9.92 -8.54
C ALA A 209 -21.10 9.76 -9.51
N GLU A 210 -20.24 10.78 -9.68
CA GLU A 210 -18.99 10.65 -10.44
C GLU A 210 -18.00 9.69 -9.74
N LEU A 211 -17.94 9.65 -8.41
CA LEU A 211 -17.08 8.74 -7.63
C LEU A 211 -17.61 7.29 -7.60
N GLU A 212 -18.92 7.10 -7.53
CA GLU A 212 -19.61 5.79 -7.53
C GLU A 212 -19.67 5.22 -8.94
N ALA A 213 -19.96 6.04 -9.94
CA ALA A 213 -19.71 5.72 -11.33
C ALA A 213 -18.21 5.70 -11.65
N VAL A 214 -17.32 5.49 -10.68
CA VAL A 214 -15.92 5.08 -10.84
C VAL A 214 -15.61 3.82 -10.00
N GLY A 215 -16.48 3.46 -9.05
CA GLY A 215 -16.28 2.39 -8.06
C GLY A 215 -17.35 1.29 -8.03
N GLY A 216 -18.26 1.25 -9.01
CA GLY A 216 -19.24 0.18 -9.23
C GLY A 216 -18.85 -0.76 -10.36
#